data_AF-A0A7Y2DNX4-F1
#
_entry.id   AF-A0A7Y2DNX4-F1
#
_cell.length_a   1.000
_cell.length_b   1.000
_cell.length_c   1.000
_cell.angle_alpha   90.00
_cell.angle_beta   90.00
_cell.angle_gamma   90.00
#
_symmetry.space_group_name_H-M   'P 1'
#
loop_
_entity.id
_entity.type
_entity.pdbx_description
1 polymer ?
#
loop_
_entity_poly.entity_id
_entity_poly.type
_entity_poly.pdbx_seq_one_letter_code
_entity_poly.pdbx_strand_id
1 'polypeptide(L)'
;MKGLRILFIVAALLTYNLQYAQEGEQEDISLEEGSIDSQFEFVYKKSGNYRADGKRYEVVRTISLDKLRQNVLDTLSGFNKRASELKATISGHESTITSLNKKLEDTTNNLAAVTEEKDSMSFLGIMVSKGTYNAILWTVIASLLVLLLFFIYKFRNSNILTQEAKTNLSELETEYEDHRRRALEREQKISRQLQDEINKYKKQK
;
A
#
# COMPACT_ATOMS: atom_id res chain seq x y z
N MET A 1 3.24 -54.34 24.52
CA MET A 1 3.31 -53.92 23.09
C MET A 1 4.22 -52.71 22.83
N LYS A 2 4.47 -51.80 23.80
CA LYS A 2 5.36 -50.63 23.58
C LYS A 2 6.87 -50.97 23.57
N GLY A 3 7.32 -51.90 24.42
CA GLY A 3 8.72 -52.33 24.46
C GLY A 3 9.21 -53.05 23.20
N LEU A 4 8.34 -53.86 22.58
CA LEU A 4 8.68 -54.57 21.33
C LEU A 4 8.93 -53.59 20.17
N ARG A 5 8.20 -52.47 20.12
CA ARG A 5 8.38 -51.42 19.11
C ARG A 5 9.72 -50.70 19.26
N ILE A 6 10.16 -50.45 20.50
CA ILE A 6 11.45 -49.82 20.78
C ILE A 6 12.60 -50.74 20.37
N LEU A 7 12.46 -52.06 20.61
CA LEU A 7 13.48 -53.05 20.25
C LEU A 7 13.65 -53.17 18.72
N PHE A 8 12.56 -53.08 17.96
CA PHE A 8 12.61 -53.00 16.49
C PHE A 8 13.31 -51.74 15.97
N ILE A 9 13.10 -50.58 16.62
CA ILE A 9 13.74 -49.32 16.24
C ILE A 9 15.25 -49.36 16.52
N VAL A 10 15.66 -49.93 17.66
CA VAL A 10 17.08 -50.09 18.00
C VAL A 10 17.78 -51.06 17.04
N ALA A 11 17.12 -52.17 16.67
CA ALA A 11 17.65 -53.10 15.69
C ALA A 11 17.82 -52.46 14.29
N ALA A 12 16.88 -51.61 13.87
CA ALA A 12 16.96 -50.89 12.59
C ALA A 12 18.08 -49.84 12.57
N LEU A 13 18.38 -49.20 13.71
CA LEU A 13 19.49 -48.24 13.83
C LEU A 13 20.87 -48.93 13.80
N LEU A 14 20.96 -50.16 14.34
CA LEU A 14 22.20 -50.95 14.31
C LEU A 14 22.53 -51.47 12.90
N THR A 15 21.52 -51.85 12.10
CA THR A 15 21.75 -52.32 10.72
C THR A 15 22.09 -51.19 9.74
N TYR A 16 21.71 -49.95 10.02
CA TYR A 16 22.05 -48.79 9.19
C TYR A 16 23.56 -48.48 9.19
N ASN A 17 24.26 -48.78 10.28
CA ASN A 17 25.71 -48.58 10.38
C ASN A 17 26.52 -49.64 9.61
N LEU A 18 25.97 -50.83 9.37
CA LEU A 18 26.65 -51.87 8.58
C LEU A 18 26.66 -51.57 7.06
N GLN A 19 25.74 -50.74 6.55
CA GLN A 19 25.73 -50.34 5.14
C GLN A 19 26.81 -49.30 4.79
N TYR A 20 27.39 -48.61 5.77
CA TYR A 20 28.45 -47.61 5.56
C TYR A 20 29.87 -48.18 5.66
N ALA A 21 30.03 -49.47 5.92
CA ALA A 21 31.31 -50.16 5.82
C ALA A 21 31.54 -50.63 4.36
N GLN A 22 31.65 -49.67 3.43
CA GLN A 22 32.18 -49.97 2.11
C GLN A 22 33.70 -50.11 2.23
N GLU A 23 34.21 -51.29 1.86
CA GLU A 23 35.61 -51.55 1.54
C GLU A 23 36.17 -50.38 0.72
N GLY A 24 37.23 -49.75 1.23
CA GLY A 24 37.94 -48.73 0.46
C GLY A 24 38.46 -49.36 -0.82
N GLU A 25 37.84 -49.00 -1.95
CA GLU A 25 38.32 -49.35 -3.28
C GLU A 25 39.77 -48.90 -3.36
N GLN A 26 40.66 -49.87 -3.50
CA GLN A 26 42.05 -49.64 -3.77
C GLN A 26 42.10 -49.05 -5.19
N GLU A 27 42.25 -47.72 -5.31
CA GLU A 27 42.29 -47.05 -6.61
C GLU A 27 43.37 -47.71 -7.48
N ASP A 28 42.91 -48.45 -8.50
CA ASP A 28 43.79 -49.03 -9.50
C ASP A 28 44.44 -47.89 -10.27
N ILE A 29 45.70 -47.63 -9.92
CA ILE A 29 46.52 -46.58 -10.52
C ILE A 29 46.71 -46.90 -11.99
N SER A 30 46.07 -46.12 -12.87
CA SER A 30 46.07 -46.30 -14.31
C SER A 30 46.44 -45.00 -15.02
N LEU A 31 47.01 -45.13 -16.23
CA LEU A 31 47.27 -43.99 -17.11
C LEU A 31 46.06 -43.65 -17.99
N GLU A 32 45.11 -44.57 -18.10
CA GLU A 32 43.94 -44.45 -18.98
C GLU A 32 42.68 -44.07 -18.22
N GLU A 33 42.65 -44.35 -16.91
CA GLU A 33 41.49 -44.17 -16.05
C GLU A 33 41.91 -43.49 -14.73
N GLY A 34 40.98 -42.76 -14.14
CA GLY A 34 41.19 -42.06 -12.86
C GLY A 34 41.53 -40.58 -13.00
N SER A 35 41.83 -39.96 -11.86
CA SER A 35 42.15 -38.54 -11.76
C SER A 35 43.50 -38.22 -12.41
N ILE A 36 43.75 -36.94 -12.71
CA ILE A 36 45.09 -36.53 -13.16
C ILE A 36 46.14 -36.90 -12.11
N ASP A 37 45.81 -36.78 -10.82
CA ASP A 37 46.71 -37.14 -9.71
C ASP A 37 47.08 -38.64 -9.73
N SER A 38 46.10 -39.53 -9.92
CA SER A 38 46.36 -40.96 -10.03
C SER A 38 47.21 -41.29 -11.27
N GLN A 39 46.99 -40.60 -12.39
CA GLN A 39 47.81 -40.76 -13.60
C GLN A 39 49.26 -40.29 -13.39
N PHE A 40 49.47 -39.20 -12.64
CA PHE A 40 50.81 -38.74 -12.24
C PHE A 40 51.49 -39.77 -11.34
N GLU A 41 50.77 -40.32 -10.36
CA GLU A 41 51.30 -41.34 -9.46
C GLU A 41 51.66 -42.63 -10.20
N PHE A 42 50.85 -43.04 -11.18
CA PHE A 42 51.16 -44.17 -12.06
C PHE A 42 52.48 -43.97 -12.81
N VAL A 43 52.67 -42.78 -13.41
CA VAL A 43 53.90 -42.44 -14.14
C VAL A 43 55.11 -42.45 -13.21
N TYR A 44 54.96 -41.93 -11.99
CA TYR A 44 56.02 -41.93 -10.98
C TYR A 44 56.38 -43.36 -10.53
N LYS A 45 55.39 -44.20 -10.18
CA LYS A 45 55.61 -45.59 -9.74
C LYS A 45 56.17 -46.48 -10.84
N LYS A 46 55.82 -46.24 -12.11
CA LYS A 46 56.28 -47.04 -13.25
C LYS A 46 57.62 -46.55 -13.82
N SER A 47 58.12 -45.41 -13.36
CA SER A 47 59.41 -44.88 -13.77
C SER A 47 60.57 -45.75 -13.29
N GLY A 48 61.64 -45.82 -14.10
CA GLY A 48 62.80 -46.65 -13.81
C GLY A 48 63.92 -45.84 -13.17
N ASN A 49 64.51 -46.37 -12.10
CA ASN A 49 65.62 -45.69 -11.43
C ASN A 49 66.88 -45.64 -12.31
N TYR A 50 67.42 -44.45 -12.55
CA TYR A 50 68.69 -44.21 -13.20
C TYR A 50 69.58 -43.32 -12.32
N ARG A 51 70.87 -43.62 -12.27
CA ARG A 51 71.84 -42.82 -11.52
C ARG A 51 73.00 -42.44 -12.42
N ALA A 52 73.30 -41.15 -12.48
CA ALA A 52 74.47 -40.60 -13.16
C ALA A 52 75.02 -39.44 -12.32
N ASP A 53 76.35 -39.30 -12.23
CA ASP A 53 77.03 -38.20 -11.56
C ASP A 53 76.54 -37.91 -10.12
N GLY A 54 76.26 -38.96 -9.35
CA GLY A 54 75.76 -38.84 -7.96
C GLY A 54 74.31 -38.36 -7.83
N LYS A 55 73.59 -38.14 -8.93
CA LYS A 55 72.19 -37.72 -8.96
C LYS A 55 71.27 -38.90 -9.30
N ARG A 56 70.08 -38.91 -8.69
CA ARG A 56 69.02 -39.89 -9.01
C ARG A 56 68.08 -39.27 -10.03
N TYR A 57 67.78 -40.04 -11.06
CA TYR A 57 66.86 -39.72 -12.13
C TYR A 57 65.82 -40.83 -12.23
N GLU A 58 64.62 -40.47 -12.64
CA GLU A 58 63.57 -41.43 -12.95
C GLU A 58 63.35 -41.44 -14.46
N VAL A 59 63.52 -42.61 -15.07
CA VAL A 59 63.38 -42.85 -16.50
C VAL A 59 61.92 -43.16 -16.78
N VAL A 60 61.26 -42.20 -17.41
CA VAL A 60 59.86 -42.34 -17.80
C VAL A 60 59.79 -42.66 -19.29
N ARG A 61 58.86 -43.55 -19.67
CA ARG A 61 58.55 -43.81 -21.08
C ARG A 61 57.96 -42.54 -21.70
N THR A 62 58.50 -42.12 -22.85
CA THR A 62 58.02 -40.94 -23.58
C THR A 62 56.54 -41.02 -23.92
N ILE A 63 56.04 -42.20 -24.29
CA ILE A 63 54.62 -42.47 -24.58
C ILE A 63 53.75 -42.16 -23.35
N SER A 64 54.22 -42.50 -22.15
CA SER A 64 53.47 -42.27 -20.91
C SER A 64 53.41 -40.79 -20.55
N LEU A 65 54.51 -40.05 -20.76
CA LEU A 65 54.52 -38.59 -20.57
C LEU A 65 53.65 -37.87 -21.59
N ASP A 66 53.67 -38.29 -22.85
CA ASP A 66 52.85 -37.64 -23.88
C ASP A 66 51.36 -37.90 -23.65
N LYS A 67 50.99 -39.11 -23.23
CA LYS A 67 49.61 -39.43 -22.85
C LYS A 67 49.14 -38.64 -21.64
N LEU A 68 49.96 -38.55 -20.58
CA LEU A 68 49.65 -37.71 -19.41
C LEU A 68 49.47 -36.24 -19.81
N ARG A 69 50.36 -35.71 -20.66
CA ARG A 69 50.27 -34.35 -21.20
C ARG A 69 48.96 -34.13 -21.97
N GLN A 70 48.56 -35.07 -22.82
CA GLN A 70 47.29 -35.02 -23.55
C GLN A 70 46.10 -35.00 -22.59
N ASN A 71 46.05 -35.92 -21.62
CA ASN A 71 44.96 -35.99 -20.63
C ASN A 71 44.84 -34.70 -19.79
N VAL A 72 45.97 -34.11 -19.39
CA VAL A 72 46.00 -32.82 -18.67
C VAL A 72 45.46 -31.68 -19.56
N LEU A 73 45.87 -31.60 -20.82
CA LEU A 73 45.40 -30.58 -21.75
C LEU A 73 43.90 -30.74 -22.04
N ASP A 74 43.42 -31.97 -22.22
CA ASP A 74 42.01 -32.27 -22.44
C ASP A 74 41.17 -31.85 -21.22
N THR A 75 41.63 -32.18 -20.02
CA THR A 75 40.98 -31.77 -18.77
C THR A 75 40.93 -30.25 -18.64
N LEU A 76 42.05 -29.57 -18.91
CA LEU A 76 42.13 -28.10 -18.88
C LEU A 76 41.21 -27.45 -19.93
N SER A 77 41.14 -28.02 -21.13
CA SER A 77 40.23 -27.56 -22.18
C SER A 77 38.76 -27.73 -21.76
N GLY A 78 38.42 -28.84 -21.09
CA GLY A 78 37.11 -29.10 -20.53
C GLY A 78 36.73 -28.10 -19.44
N PHE A 79 37.66 -27.78 -18.53
CA PHE A 79 37.46 -26.74 -17.52
C PHE A 79 37.27 -25.36 -18.14
N ASN A 80 38.08 -24.98 -19.12
CA ASN A 80 37.93 -23.71 -19.82
C ASN A 80 36.58 -23.59 -20.54
N LYS A 81 36.13 -24.68 -21.19
CA LYS A 81 34.82 -24.74 -21.84
C LYS A 81 33.68 -24.54 -20.82
N ARG A 82 33.71 -25.30 -19.71
CA ARG A 82 32.72 -25.15 -18.62
C ARG A 82 32.74 -23.74 -18.04
N ALA A 83 33.92 -23.17 -17.79
CA ALA A 83 34.05 -21.80 -17.29
C ALA A 83 33.41 -20.78 -18.25
N SER A 84 33.60 -20.97 -19.56
CA SER A 84 32.96 -20.13 -20.59
C SER A 84 31.43 -20.30 -20.60
N GLU A 85 30.92 -21.53 -20.49
CA GLU A 85 29.49 -21.83 -20.44
C GLU A 85 28.83 -21.24 -19.18
N LEU A 86 29.49 -21.37 -18.02
CA LEU A 86 29.04 -20.75 -16.76
C LEU A 86 29.03 -19.23 -16.87
N LYS A 87 30.07 -18.63 -17.44
CA LYS A 87 30.13 -17.17 -17.65
C LYS A 87 29.01 -16.68 -18.58
N ALA A 88 28.71 -17.42 -19.65
CA ALA A 88 27.59 -17.12 -20.53
C ALA A 88 26.24 -17.22 -19.80
N THR A 89 26.06 -18.24 -18.97
CA THR A 89 24.86 -18.43 -18.15
C THR A 89 24.70 -17.29 -17.13
N ILE A 90 25.77 -16.90 -16.44
CA ILE A 90 25.78 -15.78 -15.49
C ILE A 90 25.38 -14.48 -16.20
N SER A 91 25.96 -14.20 -17.37
CA SER A 91 25.61 -13.01 -18.15
C SER A 91 24.13 -13.03 -18.58
N GLY A 92 23.59 -14.19 -18.94
CA GLY A 92 22.16 -14.36 -19.23
C GLY A 92 21.28 -14.10 -18.00
N HIS A 93 21.68 -14.59 -16.82
CA HIS A 93 20.97 -14.33 -15.57
C HIS A 93 21.04 -12.85 -15.16
N GLU A 94 22.19 -12.18 -15.28
CA GLU A 94 22.34 -10.75 -15.01
C GLU A 94 21.42 -9.90 -15.91
N SER A 95 21.36 -10.23 -17.21
CA SER A 95 20.43 -9.57 -18.15
C SER A 95 18.97 -9.77 -17.73
N THR A 96 18.62 -10.99 -17.33
CA THR A 96 17.26 -11.30 -16.87
C THR A 96 16.92 -10.55 -15.59
N ILE A 97 17.82 -10.52 -14.60
CA ILE A 97 17.66 -9.78 -13.34
C ILE A 97 17.49 -8.29 -13.61
N THR A 98 18.30 -7.72 -14.50
CA THR A 98 18.20 -6.30 -14.89
C THR A 98 16.83 -6.01 -15.52
N SER A 99 16.36 -6.90 -16.41
CA SER A 99 15.05 -6.76 -17.04
C SER A 99 13.89 -6.88 -16.03
N LEU A 100 14.01 -7.79 -15.06
CA LEU A 100 13.00 -8.00 -14.02
C LEU A 100 12.95 -6.82 -13.05
N ASN A 101 14.11 -6.30 -12.62
CA ASN A 101 14.19 -5.11 -11.77
C ASN A 101 13.58 -3.91 -12.48
N LYS A 102 13.86 -3.71 -13.77
CA LYS A 102 13.24 -2.64 -14.56
C LYS A 102 11.72 -2.80 -14.64
N LYS A 103 11.22 -4.01 -14.92
CA LYS A 103 9.77 -4.27 -14.91
C LYS A 103 9.14 -4.05 -13.54
N LEU A 104 9.84 -4.38 -12.46
CA LEU A 104 9.38 -4.18 -11.10
C LEU A 104 9.29 -2.68 -10.80
N GLU A 105 10.33 -1.91 -11.11
CA GLU A 105 10.34 -0.45 -10.99
C GLU A 105 9.21 0.19 -11.81
N ASP A 106 9.06 -0.19 -13.08
CA ASP A 106 7.97 0.29 -13.94
C ASP A 106 6.59 -0.05 -13.36
N THR A 107 6.42 -1.26 -12.82
CA THR A 107 5.15 -1.70 -12.21
C THR A 107 4.87 -0.95 -10.91
N THR A 108 5.87 -0.75 -10.06
CA THR A 108 5.73 0.03 -8.82
C THR A 108 5.40 1.48 -9.10
N ASN A 109 6.05 2.10 -10.10
CA ASN A 109 5.76 3.47 -10.53
C ASN A 109 4.34 3.56 -11.12
N ASN A 110 3.94 2.61 -11.96
CA ASN A 110 2.57 2.55 -12.48
C ASN A 110 1.55 2.34 -11.36
N LEU A 111 1.82 1.50 -10.37
CA LEU A 111 0.93 1.29 -9.23
C LEU A 111 0.80 2.56 -8.40
N ALA A 112 1.91 3.27 -8.13
CA ALA A 112 1.88 4.55 -7.43
C ALA A 112 1.05 5.60 -8.21
N ALA A 113 1.27 5.70 -9.53
CA ALA A 113 0.51 6.61 -10.39
C ALA A 113 -0.99 6.26 -10.44
N VAL A 114 -1.32 4.96 -10.57
CA VAL A 114 -2.72 4.50 -10.58
C VAL A 114 -3.38 4.70 -9.21
N THR A 115 -2.66 4.50 -8.11
CA THR A 115 -3.16 4.79 -6.76
C THR A 115 -3.44 6.28 -6.60
N GLU A 116 -2.53 7.15 -7.05
CA GLU A 116 -2.72 8.60 -7.01
C GLU A 116 -3.90 9.05 -7.89
N GLU A 117 -4.02 8.51 -9.10
CA GLU A 117 -5.16 8.77 -9.99
C GLU A 117 -6.48 8.27 -9.38
N LYS A 118 -6.49 7.03 -8.87
CA LYS A 118 -7.67 6.42 -8.22
C LYS A 118 -8.12 7.19 -6.99
N ASP A 119 -7.19 7.70 -6.20
CA ASP A 119 -7.50 8.46 -4.98
C ASP A 119 -7.73 9.94 -5.26
N SER A 120 -7.55 10.40 -6.49
CA SER A 120 -7.97 11.72 -6.94
C SER A 120 -9.40 11.71 -7.51
N MET A 121 -10.15 12.77 -7.26
CA MET A 121 -11.38 13.11 -7.96
C MET A 121 -11.28 14.55 -8.47
N SER A 122 -11.85 14.83 -9.65
CA SER A 122 -11.92 16.20 -10.17
C SER A 122 -13.00 16.98 -9.43
N PHE A 123 -12.60 18.05 -8.74
CA PHE A 123 -13.49 19.03 -8.14
C PHE A 123 -13.17 20.41 -8.72
N LEU A 124 -14.15 21.00 -9.43
CA LEU A 124 -14.01 22.31 -10.09
C LEU A 124 -12.77 22.42 -11.02
N GLY A 125 -12.39 21.33 -11.68
CA GLY A 125 -11.26 21.27 -12.61
C GLY A 125 -9.90 21.01 -11.96
N ILE A 126 -9.83 20.86 -10.63
CA ILE A 126 -8.61 20.49 -9.90
C ILE A 126 -8.75 19.06 -9.39
N MET A 127 -7.70 18.24 -9.52
CA MET A 127 -7.65 16.91 -8.91
C MET A 127 -7.41 17.03 -7.41
N VAL A 128 -8.32 16.48 -6.61
CA VAL A 128 -8.27 16.52 -5.14
C VAL A 128 -8.44 15.11 -4.60
N SER A 129 -7.78 14.78 -3.49
CA SER A 129 -7.92 13.45 -2.90
C SER A 129 -9.38 13.16 -2.50
N LYS A 130 -9.82 11.89 -2.54
CA LYS A 130 -11.17 11.47 -2.11
C LYS A 130 -11.51 11.90 -0.69
N GLY A 131 -10.53 11.86 0.20
CA GLY A 131 -10.68 12.32 1.59
C GLY A 131 -10.99 13.81 1.64
N THR A 132 -10.21 14.62 0.92
CA THR A 132 -10.42 16.06 0.81
C THR A 132 -11.75 16.40 0.14
N TYR A 133 -12.11 15.70 -0.93
CA TYR A 133 -13.41 15.86 -1.61
C TYR A 133 -14.57 15.63 -0.64
N ASN A 134 -14.57 14.50 0.07
CA ASN A 134 -15.61 14.19 1.05
C ASN A 134 -15.65 15.22 2.19
N ALA A 135 -14.48 15.68 2.67
CA ALA A 135 -14.41 16.71 3.70
C ALA A 135 -15.01 18.04 3.23
N ILE A 136 -14.67 18.49 2.01
CA ILE A 136 -15.23 19.71 1.42
C ILE A 136 -16.74 19.56 1.24
N LEU A 137 -17.22 18.44 0.70
CA LEU A 137 -18.63 18.19 0.46
C LEU A 137 -19.44 18.26 1.77
N TRP A 138 -18.99 17.55 2.80
CA TRP A 138 -19.64 17.58 4.12
C TRP A 138 -19.55 18.96 4.79
N THR A 139 -18.46 19.69 4.59
CA THR A 139 -18.33 21.08 5.10
C THR A 139 -19.34 22.00 4.44
N VAL A 140 -19.54 21.89 3.13
CA VAL A 140 -20.54 22.68 2.38
C VAL A 140 -21.95 22.33 2.84
N ILE A 141 -22.27 21.04 3.00
CA ILE A 141 -23.56 20.59 3.53
C ILE A 141 -23.80 21.14 4.94
N ALA A 142 -22.81 21.02 5.83
CA ALA A 142 -22.91 21.49 7.20
C ALA A 142 -23.10 23.01 7.25
N SER A 143 -22.33 23.77 6.46
CA SER A 143 -22.45 25.22 6.37
C SER A 143 -23.83 25.66 5.87
N LEU A 144 -24.37 24.98 4.85
CA LEU A 144 -25.71 25.25 4.33
C LEU A 144 -26.79 24.94 5.38
N LEU A 145 -26.65 23.83 6.11
CA LEU A 145 -27.56 23.48 7.20
C LEU A 145 -27.55 24.53 8.32
N VAL A 146 -26.36 24.99 8.74
CA VAL A 146 -26.23 26.03 9.77
C VAL A 146 -26.88 27.34 9.29
N LEU A 147 -26.62 27.76 8.05
CA LEU A 147 -27.25 28.95 7.48
C LEU A 147 -28.77 28.83 7.39
N LEU A 148 -29.28 27.65 7.01
CA LEU A 148 -30.72 27.40 6.93
C LEU A 148 -31.38 27.46 8.31
N LEU A 149 -30.78 26.84 9.33
CA LEU A 149 -31.28 26.91 10.70
C LEU A 149 -31.23 28.34 11.24
N PHE A 150 -30.15 29.08 10.97
CA PHE A 150 -30.03 30.50 11.32
C PHE A 150 -31.13 31.34 10.66
N PHE A 151 -31.39 31.11 9.37
CA PHE A 151 -32.44 31.81 8.62
C PHE A 151 -33.83 31.52 9.21
N ILE A 152 -34.15 30.25 9.50
CA ILE A 152 -35.41 29.87 10.13
C ILE A 152 -35.57 30.56 11.49
N TYR A 153 -34.52 30.56 12.32
CA TYR A 153 -34.54 31.22 13.62
C TYR A 153 -34.84 32.72 13.48
N LYS A 154 -34.11 33.42 12.60
CA LYS A 154 -34.28 34.86 12.38
C LYS A 154 -35.66 35.17 11.78
N PHE A 155 -36.14 34.35 10.86
CA PHE A 155 -37.45 34.49 10.24
C PHE A 155 -38.58 34.32 11.27
N ARG A 156 -38.52 33.31 12.15
CA ARG A 156 -39.51 33.11 13.21
C ARG A 156 -39.57 34.30 14.17
N ASN A 157 -38.42 34.79 14.62
CA ASN A 157 -38.36 35.94 15.52
C ASN A 157 -38.97 37.21 14.87
N SER A 158 -38.63 37.44 13.59
CA SER A 158 -39.19 38.57 12.84
C SER A 158 -40.70 38.46 12.60
N ASN A 159 -41.21 37.23 12.41
CA ASN A 159 -42.63 37.00 12.17
C ASN A 159 -43.46 37.23 13.44
N ILE A 160 -42.93 36.86 14.61
CA ILE A 160 -43.59 37.13 15.90
C ILE A 160 -43.72 38.63 16.12
N LEU A 161 -42.63 39.40 15.95
CA LEU A 161 -42.66 40.85 16.08
C LEU A 161 -43.64 41.51 15.10
N THR A 162 -43.71 40.99 13.86
CA THR A 162 -44.66 41.49 12.86
C THR A 162 -46.10 41.20 13.26
N GLN A 163 -46.38 40.02 13.82
CA GLN A 163 -47.72 39.72 14.33
C GLN A 163 -48.10 40.62 15.50
N GLU A 164 -47.21 40.82 16.46
CA GLU A 164 -47.43 41.70 17.60
C GLU A 164 -47.71 43.15 17.15
N ALA A 165 -46.91 43.67 16.22
CA ALA A 165 -47.14 45.00 15.65
C ALA A 165 -48.50 45.12 14.95
N LYS A 166 -48.95 44.08 14.23
CA LYS A 166 -50.28 44.05 13.61
C LYS A 166 -51.40 44.02 14.64
N THR A 167 -51.25 43.25 15.72
CA THR A 167 -52.23 43.19 16.81
C THR A 167 -52.33 44.54 17.51
N ASN A 168 -51.19 45.13 17.88
CA ASN A 168 -51.14 46.45 18.53
C ASN A 168 -51.77 47.55 17.65
N LEU A 169 -51.56 47.49 16.33
CA LEU A 169 -52.19 48.43 15.40
C LEU A 169 -53.70 48.23 15.36
N SER A 170 -54.20 46.99 15.32
CA SER A 170 -55.62 46.69 15.38
C SER A 170 -56.27 47.16 16.69
N GLU A 171 -55.59 46.98 17.82
CA GLU A 171 -56.07 47.45 19.12
C GLU A 171 -56.12 48.98 19.18
N LEU A 172 -55.08 49.66 18.68
CA LEU A 172 -55.02 51.12 18.61
C LEU A 172 -56.12 51.69 17.70
N GLU A 173 -56.37 51.08 16.55
CA GLU A 173 -57.45 51.48 15.64
C GLU A 173 -58.81 51.35 16.33
N THR A 174 -59.04 50.25 17.04
CA THR A 174 -60.29 50.02 17.80
C THR A 174 -60.45 51.06 18.90
N GLU A 175 -59.40 51.32 19.69
CA GLU A 175 -59.43 52.32 20.76
C GLU A 175 -59.64 53.75 20.20
N TYR A 176 -59.04 54.05 19.05
CA TYR A 176 -59.21 55.33 18.37
C TYR A 176 -60.64 55.51 17.86
N GLU A 177 -61.25 54.48 17.26
CA GLU A 177 -62.65 54.51 16.86
C GLU A 177 -63.58 54.69 18.06
N ASP A 178 -63.34 53.98 19.16
CA ASP A 178 -64.10 54.12 20.40
C ASP A 178 -63.93 55.51 21.03
N HIS A 179 -62.72 56.06 21.01
CA HIS A 179 -62.48 57.43 21.46
C HIS A 179 -63.21 58.45 20.58
N ARG A 180 -63.15 58.28 19.26
CA ARG A 180 -63.86 59.13 18.29
C ARG A 180 -65.37 59.06 18.50
N ARG A 181 -65.93 57.86 18.71
CA ARG A 181 -67.35 57.67 19.01
C ARG A 181 -67.75 58.37 20.30
N ARG A 182 -66.98 58.20 21.39
CA ARG A 182 -67.21 58.89 22.67
C ARG A 182 -67.08 60.41 22.56
N ALA A 183 -66.15 60.91 21.75
CA ALA A 183 -66.01 62.34 21.49
C ALA A 183 -67.24 62.90 20.75
N LEU A 184 -67.71 62.23 19.70
CA LEU A 184 -68.93 62.61 18.98
C LEU A 184 -70.17 62.56 19.87
N GLU A 185 -70.33 61.52 20.69
CA GLU A 185 -71.44 61.42 21.64
C GLU A 185 -71.41 62.58 22.66
N ARG A 186 -70.23 62.98 23.14
CA ARG A 186 -70.06 64.16 24.01
C ARG A 186 -70.45 65.45 23.31
N GLU A 187 -69.95 65.69 22.09
CA GLU A 187 -70.30 66.89 21.31
C GLU A 187 -71.80 66.95 21.01
N GLN A 188 -72.41 65.84 20.62
CA GLN A 188 -73.86 65.76 20.39
C GLN A 188 -74.64 66.05 21.67
N LYS A 189 -74.21 65.54 22.82
CA LYS A 189 -74.86 65.81 24.11
C LYS A 189 -74.73 67.27 24.53
N ILE A 190 -73.54 67.87 24.38
CA ILE A 190 -73.30 69.29 24.67
C ILE A 190 -74.15 70.18 23.74
N SER A 191 -74.19 69.86 22.44
CA SER A 191 -75.00 70.61 21.47
C SER A 191 -76.48 70.55 21.82
N ARG A 192 -77.01 69.38 22.20
CA ARG A 192 -78.40 69.24 22.69
C ARG A 192 -78.64 70.08 23.95
N GLN A 193 -77.74 70.02 24.94
CA GLN A 193 -77.84 70.81 26.16
C GLN A 193 -77.83 72.33 25.88
N LEU A 194 -76.93 72.79 25.00
CA LEU A 194 -76.87 74.19 24.59
C LEU A 194 -78.16 74.64 23.89
N GLN A 195 -78.72 73.78 23.04
CA GLN A 195 -79.96 74.08 22.33
C GLN A 195 -81.16 74.15 23.29
N ASP A 196 -81.20 73.27 24.29
CA ASP A 196 -82.18 73.31 25.38
C ASP A 196 -82.05 74.58 26.23
N GLU A 197 -80.82 75.02 26.54
CA GLU A 197 -80.56 76.29 27.23
C GLU A 197 -81.04 77.49 26.41
N ILE A 198 -80.70 77.57 25.11
CA ILE A 198 -81.16 78.65 24.22
C ILE A 198 -82.69 78.70 24.14
N ASN A 199 -83.34 77.54 24.02
CA ASN A 199 -84.81 77.45 23.98
C ASN A 199 -85.46 77.89 25.30
N LYS A 200 -84.81 77.61 26.44
CA LYS A 200 -85.26 78.06 27.76
C LYS A 200 -85.14 79.59 27.91
N TYR A 201 -84.04 80.19 27.44
CA TYR A 201 -83.87 81.65 27.42
C TYR A 201 -84.88 82.36 26.50
N LYS A 202 -85.19 81.79 25.32
CA LYS A 202 -86.20 82.36 24.39
C LYS A 202 -87.63 82.36 24.95
N LYS A 203 -87.97 81.45 25.86
CA LYS A 203 -89.30 81.39 26.51
C LYS A 203 -89.45 82.37 27.69
N GLN A 204 -88.34 82.88 28.24
CA GLN A 204 -88.34 83.82 29.37
C GLN A 204 -88.37 85.30 28.93
N LYS A 205 -88.37 85.58 27.62
CA LYS A 205 -88.44 86.92 27.05
C LYS A 205 -89.78 87.08 26.31
#